data_AF-A0A9P5N531-F1
#
_entry.id   AF-A0A9P5N531-F1
#
_cell.length_a   1.000
_cell.length_b   1.000
_cell.length_c   1.000
_cell.angle_alpha   90.00
_cell.angle_beta   90.00
_cell.angle_gamma   90.00
#
_symmetry.space_group_name_H-M   'P 1'
#
loop_
_entity.id
_entity.type
_entity.pdbx_description
1 polymer ?
#
loop_
_entity_poly.entity_id
_entity_poly.type
_entity_poly.pdbx_seq_one_letter_code
_entity_poly.pdbx_strand_id
1 'polypeptide(L)'
;MSKPILYTFPGSVWAAAPHLALPELGIDADFSEVNLLEAANFDPEFLKLNPNATVPTLTHGGKSYRSTAEVIDYLASISSTKVAPETSITKVVHEERIDPNFALYAARNDEELVQVSGSFSNVFTTTRLGHLKRYAATPEAQANKPFYDGRITKLSSLHAVLNGQAADDAKQGFFSTSTALWDNVKDFLVETLPAAIAEGPFIGGARPGMDDFHVAVWLARIAWVSGAQKSEEGVSVLEKRFGPLPKKVKAYWAAWIARDSWVKAYPENALH
;
A
#
# COMPACT_ATOMS: atom_id res chain seq x y z
N MET A 1 27.19 12.12 8.50
CA MET A 1 26.36 11.00 9.01
C MET A 1 26.07 10.07 7.86
N SER A 2 25.90 8.77 8.08
CA SER A 2 25.54 7.83 7.01
C SER A 2 24.13 8.14 6.51
N LYS A 3 23.82 7.83 5.25
CA LYS A 3 22.45 7.97 4.72
C LYS A 3 21.54 6.91 5.33
N PRO A 4 20.22 7.18 5.48
CA PRO A 4 19.24 6.13 5.69
C PRO A 4 19.24 5.14 4.51
N ILE A 5 19.00 3.86 4.77
CA ILE A 5 18.76 2.83 3.74
C ILE A 5 17.29 2.44 3.78
N LEU A 6 16.56 2.67 2.70
CA LEU A 6 15.17 2.29 2.52
C LEU A 6 15.06 0.95 1.78
N TYR A 7 14.53 -0.05 2.46
CA TYR A 7 14.12 -1.32 1.88
C TYR A 7 12.74 -1.18 1.25
N THR A 8 12.67 -1.32 -0.07
CA THR A 8 11.50 -0.93 -0.87
C THR A 8 11.17 -1.96 -1.96
N PHE A 9 9.97 -1.86 -2.53
CA PHE A 9 9.56 -2.59 -3.73
C PHE A 9 8.67 -1.69 -4.59
N PRO A 10 8.95 -1.46 -5.88
CA PRO A 10 8.18 -0.53 -6.72
C PRO A 10 6.66 -0.80 -6.71
N GLY A 11 6.25 -2.08 -6.72
CA GLY A 11 4.84 -2.47 -6.69
C GLY A 11 4.16 -2.36 -5.32
N SER A 12 4.84 -1.94 -4.24
CA SER A 12 4.26 -1.85 -2.90
C SER A 12 3.62 -0.48 -2.67
N VAL A 13 2.30 -0.47 -2.39
CA VAL A 13 1.56 0.77 -2.07
C VAL A 13 2.19 1.52 -0.91
N TRP A 14 2.55 0.80 0.15
CA TRP A 14 3.08 1.42 1.35
C TRP A 14 4.54 1.82 1.21
N ALA A 15 5.30 1.17 0.31
CA ALA A 15 6.66 1.61 0.02
C ALA A 15 6.70 2.91 -0.77
N ALA A 16 5.64 3.25 -1.52
CA ALA A 16 5.53 4.53 -2.21
C ALA A 16 5.45 5.73 -1.24
N ALA A 17 4.97 5.55 -0.01
CA ALA A 17 4.84 6.64 0.96
C ALA A 17 6.19 7.32 1.28
N PRO A 18 7.26 6.59 1.65
CA PRO A 18 8.58 7.20 1.81
C PRO A 18 9.18 7.72 0.50
N HIS A 19 8.81 7.18 -0.67
CA HIS A 19 9.22 7.78 -1.96
C HIS A 19 8.61 9.17 -2.19
N LEU A 20 7.38 9.42 -1.70
CA LEU A 20 6.81 10.77 -1.66
C LEU A 20 7.47 11.64 -0.58
N ALA A 21 7.73 11.08 0.61
CA ALA A 21 8.20 11.84 1.75
C ALA A 21 9.66 12.29 1.65
N LEU A 22 10.57 11.44 1.17
CA LEU A 22 12.00 11.76 1.02
C LEU A 22 12.27 13.10 0.31
N PRO A 23 11.74 13.34 -0.92
CA PRO A 23 11.94 14.61 -1.61
C PRO A 23 11.25 15.79 -0.92
N GLU A 24 10.06 15.60 -0.33
CA GLU A 24 9.33 16.66 0.38
C GLU A 24 10.04 17.08 1.68
N LEU A 25 10.72 16.14 2.32
CA LEU A 25 11.50 16.35 3.54
C LEU A 25 12.97 16.70 3.25
N GLY A 26 13.38 16.76 1.98
CA GLY A 26 14.76 17.08 1.60
C GLY A 26 15.78 16.06 2.12
N ILE A 27 15.41 14.79 2.19
CA ILE A 27 16.27 13.71 2.69
C ILE A 27 16.76 12.85 1.53
N ASP A 28 18.07 12.64 1.51
CA ASP A 28 18.74 11.70 0.62
C ASP A 28 18.89 10.35 1.32
N ALA A 29 18.55 9.26 0.62
CA ALA A 29 18.56 7.90 1.14
C ALA A 29 19.07 6.92 0.07
N ASP A 30 19.72 5.86 0.51
CA ASP A 30 20.05 4.73 -0.35
C ASP A 30 18.86 3.76 -0.40
N PHE A 31 18.70 3.04 -1.51
CA PHE A 31 17.58 2.13 -1.71
C PHE A 31 18.07 0.68 -1.83
N SER A 32 17.41 -0.23 -1.12
CA SER A 32 17.61 -1.68 -1.25
C SER A 32 16.30 -2.31 -1.69
N GLU A 33 16.28 -2.97 -2.84
CA GLU A 33 15.07 -3.63 -3.30
C GLU A 33 14.83 -4.94 -2.54
N VAL A 34 13.57 -5.19 -2.18
CA VAL A 34 13.08 -6.45 -1.62
C VAL A 34 12.00 -6.98 -2.53
N ASN A 35 12.34 -7.94 -3.39
CA ASN A 35 11.42 -8.46 -4.40
C ASN A 35 10.21 -9.18 -3.77
N LEU A 36 9.05 -8.53 -3.75
CA LEU A 36 7.83 -9.11 -3.18
C LEU A 36 7.22 -10.21 -4.07
N LEU A 37 7.45 -10.21 -5.38
CA LEU A 37 6.99 -11.29 -6.24
C LEU A 37 7.65 -12.62 -5.84
N GLU A 38 8.94 -12.56 -5.54
CA GLU A 38 9.74 -13.69 -5.07
C GLU A 38 9.68 -13.89 -3.55
N ALA A 39 8.75 -13.21 -2.88
CA ALA A 39 8.54 -13.33 -1.44
C ALA A 39 9.79 -13.03 -0.58
N ALA A 40 10.74 -12.22 -1.07
CA ALA A 40 12.03 -11.95 -0.42
C ALA A 40 11.90 -11.25 0.95
N ASN A 41 10.78 -10.59 1.22
CA ASN A 41 10.46 -10.08 2.54
C ASN A 41 10.26 -11.20 3.59
N PHE A 42 10.09 -12.45 3.15
CA PHE A 42 10.04 -13.64 4.01
C PHE A 42 11.37 -14.38 4.08
N ASP A 43 12.44 -13.83 3.52
CA ASP A 43 13.79 -14.35 3.77
C ASP A 43 14.09 -14.25 5.27
N PRO A 44 14.58 -15.33 5.92
CA PRO A 44 14.99 -15.29 7.32
C PRO A 44 15.95 -14.14 7.68
N GLU A 45 16.82 -13.71 6.77
CA GLU A 45 17.70 -12.54 6.98
C GLU A 45 16.91 -11.22 6.99
N PHE A 46 15.90 -11.08 6.13
CA PHE A 46 15.02 -9.90 6.16
C PHE A 46 14.15 -9.88 7.43
N LEU A 47 13.71 -11.04 7.93
CA LEU A 47 12.95 -11.12 9.20
C LEU A 47 13.75 -10.59 10.40
N LYS A 48 15.09 -10.75 10.41
CA LYS A 48 15.95 -10.16 11.45
C LYS A 48 15.88 -8.63 11.44
N LEU A 49 15.74 -8.05 10.25
CA LEU A 49 15.61 -6.62 10.07
C LEU A 49 14.21 -6.12 10.48
N ASN A 50 13.17 -6.74 9.93
CA ASN A 50 11.78 -6.45 10.21
C ASN A 50 10.98 -7.75 10.44
N PRO A 51 10.67 -8.11 11.70
CA PRO A 51 9.88 -9.30 12.03
C PRO A 51 8.46 -9.30 11.48
N ASN A 52 7.92 -8.14 11.10
CA ASN A 52 6.61 -8.06 10.43
C ASN A 52 6.66 -8.56 8.98
N ALA A 53 7.88 -8.68 8.41
CA ALA A 53 8.16 -9.06 7.03
C ALA A 53 7.48 -8.14 6.01
N THR A 54 7.56 -6.83 6.23
CA THR A 54 6.93 -5.82 5.37
C THR A 54 7.93 -4.81 4.84
N VAL A 55 7.61 -4.25 3.67
CA VAL A 55 8.21 -3.02 3.18
C VAL A 55 7.14 -1.92 3.18
N PRO A 56 7.50 -0.65 3.47
CA PRO A 56 8.86 -0.16 3.64
C PRO A 56 9.48 -0.59 4.99
N THR A 57 10.79 -0.76 4.99
CA THR A 57 11.60 -0.83 6.21
C THR A 57 12.77 0.13 6.02
N LEU A 58 13.16 0.89 7.04
CA LEU A 58 14.28 1.82 6.94
C LEU A 58 15.31 1.52 8.01
N THR A 59 16.59 1.65 7.68
CA THR A 59 17.68 1.61 8.66
C THR A 59 18.47 2.89 8.66
N HIS A 60 18.84 3.36 9.85
CA HIS A 60 19.74 4.49 10.01
C HIS A 60 20.33 4.46 11.43
N GLY A 61 21.65 4.66 11.57
CA GLY A 61 22.29 4.77 12.89
C GLY A 61 22.18 3.52 13.76
N GLY A 62 22.18 2.32 13.14
CA GLY A 62 22.04 1.05 13.86
C GLY A 62 20.61 0.73 14.34
N LYS A 63 19.61 1.53 13.95
CA LYS A 63 18.19 1.29 14.26
C LYS A 63 17.42 0.89 13.00
N SER A 64 16.33 0.14 13.19
CA SER A 64 15.39 -0.25 12.14
C SER A 64 13.99 0.28 12.45
N TYR A 65 13.35 0.85 11.43
CA TYR A 65 11.98 1.37 11.43
C TYR A 65 11.14 0.45 10.55
N ARG A 66 10.10 -0.15 11.13
CA ARG A 66 9.53 -1.44 10.68
C ARG A 66 8.08 -1.34 10.21
N SER A 67 7.51 -0.14 10.22
CA SER A 67 6.20 0.17 9.68
C SER A 67 6.27 1.45 8.86
N THR A 68 5.30 1.65 7.97
CA THR A 68 5.21 2.90 7.20
C THR A 68 5.15 4.12 8.09
N ALA A 69 4.38 4.08 9.19
CA ALA A 69 4.29 5.17 10.15
C ALA A 69 5.64 5.47 10.81
N GLU A 70 6.33 4.44 11.34
CA GLU A 70 7.67 4.61 11.94
C GLU A 70 8.69 5.19 10.95
N VAL A 71 8.65 4.77 9.68
CA VAL A 71 9.54 5.27 8.63
C VAL A 71 9.26 6.76 8.39
N ILE A 72 8.01 7.16 8.20
CA ILE A 72 7.63 8.55 7.93
C ILE A 72 7.92 9.44 9.15
N ASP A 73 7.58 8.99 10.36
CA ASP A 73 7.92 9.67 11.62
C ASP A 73 9.41 9.92 11.74
N TYR A 74 10.23 8.91 11.45
CA TYR A 74 11.66 9.05 11.55
C TYR A 74 12.21 10.04 10.52
N LEU A 75 11.79 9.94 9.26
CA LEU A 75 12.19 10.87 8.22
C LEU A 75 11.83 12.31 8.62
N ALA A 76 10.61 12.55 9.11
CA ALA A 76 10.20 13.86 9.58
C ALA A 76 11.04 14.34 10.78
N SER A 77 11.42 13.44 11.70
CA SER A 77 12.20 13.77 12.88
C SER A 77 13.62 14.28 12.57
N ILE A 78 14.23 13.80 11.48
CA ILE A 78 15.59 14.19 11.06
C ILE A 78 15.58 15.31 10.00
N SER A 79 14.41 15.68 9.50
CA SER A 79 14.27 16.75 8.51
C SER A 79 14.31 18.14 9.15
N SER A 80 14.93 19.08 8.43
CA SER A 80 14.80 20.51 8.72
C SER A 80 13.46 21.08 8.24
N THR A 81 12.82 20.43 7.26
CA THR A 81 11.49 20.79 6.76
C THR A 81 10.44 20.37 7.78
N LYS A 82 9.67 21.35 8.28
CA LYS A 82 8.53 21.09 9.16
C LYS A 82 7.28 20.86 8.34
N VAL A 83 6.56 19.81 8.69
CA VAL A 83 5.32 19.35 8.05
C VAL A 83 4.20 19.29 9.10
N ALA A 84 2.95 19.36 8.65
CA ALA A 84 1.81 19.21 9.56
C ALA A 84 1.84 17.82 10.24
N PRO A 85 1.56 17.74 11.55
CA PRO A 85 1.61 16.49 12.29
C PRO A 85 0.54 15.49 11.84
N GLU A 86 0.75 14.22 12.16
CA GLU A 86 -0.21 13.14 11.90
C GLU A 86 -1.53 13.38 12.67
N THR A 87 -2.65 13.04 12.04
CA THR A 87 -3.98 12.99 12.65
C THR A 87 -4.58 11.58 12.57
N SER A 88 -5.83 11.41 12.99
CA SER A 88 -6.47 10.10 12.97
C SER A 88 -6.66 9.50 11.58
N ILE A 89 -6.65 10.31 10.51
CA ILE A 89 -6.88 9.81 9.15
C ILE A 89 -5.77 8.85 8.68
N THR A 90 -4.53 9.03 9.17
CA THR A 90 -3.45 8.08 8.89
C THR A 90 -3.84 6.69 9.38
N LYS A 91 -4.35 6.56 10.61
CA LYS A 91 -4.83 5.26 11.12
C LYS A 91 -5.96 4.70 10.26
N VAL A 92 -6.88 5.54 9.81
CA VAL A 92 -8.01 5.12 8.97
C VAL A 92 -7.54 4.45 7.68
N VAL A 93 -6.61 5.05 6.94
CA VAL A 93 -6.12 4.44 5.67
C VAL A 93 -5.33 3.15 5.84
N HIS A 94 -4.91 2.82 7.07
CA HIS A 94 -4.29 1.54 7.42
C HIS A 94 -5.29 0.50 7.98
N GLU A 95 -6.58 0.82 8.07
CA GLU A 95 -7.60 -0.14 8.54
C GLU A 95 -7.90 -1.22 7.50
N GLU A 96 -8.13 -2.46 7.96
CA GLU A 96 -8.42 -3.61 7.09
C GLU A 96 -9.66 -3.39 6.21
N ARG A 97 -10.66 -2.65 6.72
CA ARG A 97 -11.92 -2.38 5.99
C ARG A 97 -11.74 -1.54 4.73
N ILE A 98 -10.58 -0.91 4.55
CA ILE A 98 -10.19 -0.18 3.34
C ILE A 98 -8.78 -0.56 2.86
N ASP A 99 -8.33 -1.80 3.12
CA ASP A 99 -6.97 -2.24 2.76
C ASP A 99 -6.73 -2.15 1.24
N PRO A 100 -5.81 -1.28 0.78
CA PRO A 100 -5.54 -1.09 -0.64
C PRO A 100 -4.84 -2.31 -1.28
N ASN A 101 -4.24 -3.20 -0.48
CA ASN A 101 -3.67 -4.47 -0.98
C ASN A 101 -4.74 -5.55 -1.12
N PHE A 102 -5.80 -5.55 -0.31
CA PHE A 102 -6.93 -6.43 -0.54
C PHE A 102 -7.74 -6.00 -1.77
N ALA A 103 -7.82 -4.69 -2.03
CA ALA A 103 -8.47 -4.12 -3.21
C ALA A 103 -7.94 -4.66 -4.56
N LEU A 104 -6.67 -5.12 -4.60
CA LEU A 104 -6.06 -5.81 -5.75
C LEU A 104 -6.76 -7.11 -6.16
N TYR A 105 -7.41 -7.75 -5.20
CA TYR A 105 -8.03 -9.06 -5.36
C TYR A 105 -9.55 -9.00 -5.28
N ALA A 106 -10.10 -7.90 -4.75
CA ALA A 106 -11.50 -7.78 -4.40
C ALA A 106 -12.40 -8.03 -5.62
N ALA A 107 -13.27 -9.04 -5.50
CA ALA A 107 -14.28 -9.39 -6.47
C ALA A 107 -15.61 -9.61 -5.75
N ARG A 108 -16.71 -9.12 -6.30
CA ARG A 108 -18.04 -9.16 -5.65
C ARG A 108 -18.93 -10.29 -6.17
N ASN A 109 -18.52 -10.91 -7.26
CA ASN A 109 -19.26 -11.97 -7.95
C ASN A 109 -18.28 -12.81 -8.79
N ASP A 110 -18.79 -13.89 -9.38
CA ASP A 110 -17.97 -14.81 -10.18
C ASP A 110 -17.38 -14.15 -11.43
N GLU A 111 -18.05 -13.19 -12.05
CA GLU A 111 -17.53 -12.47 -13.24
C GLU A 111 -16.27 -11.65 -12.89
N GLU A 112 -16.35 -10.86 -11.82
CA GLU A 112 -15.19 -10.12 -11.31
C GLU A 112 -14.08 -11.07 -10.85
N LEU A 113 -14.43 -12.20 -10.24
CA LEU A 113 -13.44 -13.18 -9.79
C LEU A 113 -12.66 -13.75 -10.99
N VAL A 114 -13.33 -14.10 -12.09
CA VAL A 114 -12.67 -14.56 -13.32
C VAL A 114 -11.67 -13.53 -13.85
N GLN A 115 -12.01 -12.24 -13.81
CA GLN A 115 -11.10 -11.17 -14.23
C GLN A 115 -9.85 -11.10 -13.34
N VAL A 116 -10.04 -11.13 -12.03
CA VAL A 116 -8.92 -11.11 -11.06
C VAL A 116 -8.05 -12.37 -11.19
N SER A 117 -8.67 -13.54 -11.33
CA SER A 117 -8.00 -14.83 -11.52
C SER A 117 -7.14 -14.89 -12.78
N GLY A 118 -7.55 -14.20 -13.85
CA GLY A 118 -6.80 -14.08 -15.10
C GLY A 118 -5.73 -12.98 -15.11
N SER A 119 -5.64 -12.18 -14.05
CA SER A 119 -4.75 -11.02 -13.97
C SER A 119 -3.38 -11.36 -13.37
N PHE A 120 -2.46 -10.39 -13.43
CA PHE A 120 -1.16 -10.47 -12.75
C PHE A 120 -1.29 -10.69 -11.23
N SER A 121 -2.39 -10.29 -10.60
CA SER A 121 -2.63 -10.53 -9.16
C SER A 121 -2.60 -12.02 -8.80
N ASN A 122 -3.14 -12.91 -9.65
CA ASN A 122 -3.07 -14.34 -9.41
C ASN A 122 -1.64 -14.88 -9.64
N VAL A 123 -0.97 -14.43 -10.71
CA VAL A 123 0.45 -14.77 -10.97
C VAL A 123 1.33 -14.39 -9.79
N PHE A 124 1.14 -13.19 -9.25
CA PHE A 124 1.83 -12.70 -8.06
C PHE A 124 1.56 -13.60 -6.85
N THR A 125 0.29 -13.95 -6.60
CA THR A 125 -0.12 -14.82 -5.49
C THR A 125 0.51 -16.21 -5.57
N THR A 126 0.41 -16.88 -6.73
CA THR A 126 0.96 -18.23 -6.95
C THR A 126 2.48 -18.24 -6.83
N THR A 127 3.16 -17.29 -7.47
CA THR A 127 4.63 -17.18 -7.43
C THR A 127 5.10 -16.96 -5.99
N ARG A 128 4.50 -15.98 -5.31
CA ARG A 128 4.85 -15.63 -3.94
C ARG A 128 4.60 -16.78 -2.96
N LEU A 129 3.54 -17.58 -3.16
CA LEU A 129 3.27 -18.77 -2.33
C LEU A 129 4.35 -19.84 -2.51
N GLY A 130 4.81 -20.07 -3.75
CA GLY A 130 5.89 -21.00 -4.03
C GLY A 130 7.19 -20.59 -3.32
N HIS A 131 7.58 -19.32 -3.43
CA HIS A 131 8.78 -18.80 -2.77
C HIS A 131 8.67 -18.80 -1.25
N LEU A 132 7.53 -18.38 -0.69
CA LEU A 132 7.29 -18.44 0.75
C LEU A 132 7.47 -19.86 1.31
N LYS A 133 6.97 -20.88 0.62
CA LYS A 133 7.18 -22.29 1.02
C LYS A 133 8.65 -22.70 0.98
N ARG A 134 9.44 -22.17 0.04
CA ARG A 134 10.90 -22.42 -0.02
C ARG A 134 11.62 -21.78 1.16
N TYR A 135 11.33 -20.52 1.49
CA TYR A 135 11.89 -19.87 2.67
C TYR A 135 11.49 -20.60 3.96
N ALA A 136 10.22 -21.00 4.10
CA ALA A 136 9.75 -21.75 5.26
C ALA A 136 10.43 -23.11 5.46
N ALA A 137 11.02 -23.68 4.39
CA ALA A 137 11.71 -24.96 4.43
C ALA A 137 13.19 -24.86 4.83
N THR A 138 13.76 -23.65 4.95
CA THR A 138 15.17 -23.51 5.35
C THR A 138 15.38 -23.81 6.84
N PRO A 139 16.60 -24.21 7.26
CA PRO A 139 16.90 -24.41 8.68
C PRO A 139 16.69 -23.15 9.54
N GLU A 140 17.02 -21.98 9.00
CA GLU A 140 16.91 -20.69 9.70
C GLU A 140 15.45 -20.29 9.96
N ALA A 141 14.54 -20.71 9.07
CA ALA A 141 13.12 -20.45 9.20
C ALA A 141 12.46 -21.21 10.36
N GLN A 142 13.07 -22.31 10.84
CA GLN A 142 12.51 -23.14 11.93
C GLN A 142 12.28 -22.34 13.22
N ALA A 143 13.14 -21.37 13.51
CA ALA A 143 12.99 -20.49 14.67
C ALA A 143 11.71 -19.63 14.62
N ASN A 144 11.13 -19.44 13.43
CA ASN A 144 9.93 -18.64 13.19
C ASN A 144 8.80 -19.47 12.56
N LYS A 145 8.75 -20.79 12.79
CA LYS A 145 7.77 -21.69 12.18
C LYS A 145 6.31 -21.20 12.28
N PRO A 146 5.80 -20.72 13.44
CA PRO A 146 4.43 -20.23 13.54
C PRO A 146 4.13 -19.05 12.61
N PHE A 147 5.11 -18.17 12.41
CA PHE A 147 4.99 -17.05 11.47
C PHE A 147 4.82 -17.57 10.03
N TYR A 148 5.69 -18.48 9.59
CA TYR A 148 5.61 -19.04 8.24
C TYR A 148 4.34 -19.84 8.01
N ASP A 149 3.94 -20.69 8.95
CA ASP A 149 2.69 -21.47 8.86
C ASP A 149 1.47 -20.54 8.71
N GLY A 150 1.41 -19.45 9.48
CA GLY A 150 0.36 -18.45 9.38
C GLY A 150 0.33 -17.72 8.04
N ARG A 151 1.49 -17.32 7.52
CA ARG A 151 1.61 -16.67 6.19
C ARG A 151 1.23 -17.62 5.06
N ILE A 152 1.68 -18.88 5.12
CA ILE A 152 1.34 -19.91 4.14
C ILE A 152 -0.16 -20.17 4.16
N THR A 153 -0.77 -20.26 5.34
CA THR A 153 -2.21 -20.45 5.49
C THR A 153 -2.97 -19.31 4.82
N LYS A 154 -2.70 -18.05 5.19
CA LYS A 154 -3.38 -16.88 4.61
C LYS A 154 -3.26 -16.82 3.08
N LEU A 155 -2.05 -17.02 2.56
CA LEU A 155 -1.81 -16.92 1.12
C LEU A 155 -2.37 -18.13 0.35
N SER A 156 -2.39 -19.32 0.95
CA SER A 156 -3.02 -20.51 0.36
C SER A 156 -4.54 -20.38 0.29
N SER A 157 -5.18 -19.75 1.30
CA SER A 157 -6.62 -19.47 1.26
C SER A 157 -6.99 -18.52 0.12
N LEU A 158 -6.22 -17.43 -0.05
CA LEU A 158 -6.43 -16.52 -1.19
C LEU A 158 -6.20 -17.23 -2.53
N HIS A 159 -5.10 -17.99 -2.64
CA HIS A 159 -4.81 -18.78 -3.83
C HIS A 159 -5.95 -19.75 -4.17
N ALA A 160 -6.53 -20.41 -3.17
CA ALA A 160 -7.64 -21.33 -3.38
C ALA A 160 -8.88 -20.61 -3.94
N VAL A 161 -9.22 -19.42 -3.42
CA VAL A 161 -10.33 -18.60 -3.97
C VAL A 161 -10.05 -18.23 -5.43
N LEU A 162 -8.87 -17.69 -5.72
CA LEU A 162 -8.50 -17.23 -7.06
C LEU A 162 -8.41 -18.36 -8.10
N ASN A 163 -8.21 -19.61 -7.67
CA ASN A 163 -8.06 -20.75 -8.58
C ASN A 163 -9.26 -21.71 -8.54
N GLY A 164 -10.41 -21.28 -7.98
CA GLY A 164 -11.64 -22.07 -7.96
C GLY A 164 -11.55 -23.34 -7.10
N GLN A 165 -10.67 -23.34 -6.10
CA GLN A 165 -10.40 -24.46 -5.19
C GLN A 165 -10.95 -24.22 -3.77
N ALA A 166 -11.47 -23.03 -3.50
CA ALA A 166 -12.10 -22.71 -2.22
C ALA A 166 -13.50 -23.35 -2.11
N ALA A 167 -13.90 -23.67 -0.88
CA ALA A 167 -15.27 -24.04 -0.56
C ALA A 167 -16.23 -22.87 -0.83
N ASP A 168 -17.51 -23.19 -1.09
CA ASP A 168 -18.51 -22.18 -1.47
C ASP A 168 -18.70 -21.11 -0.39
N ASP A 169 -18.71 -21.49 0.89
CA ASP A 169 -18.82 -20.57 2.02
C ASP A 169 -17.64 -19.58 2.08
N ALA A 170 -16.41 -20.06 1.86
CA ALA A 170 -15.21 -19.24 1.77
C ALA A 170 -15.27 -18.27 0.57
N LYS A 171 -15.75 -18.74 -0.59
CA LYS A 171 -15.96 -17.89 -1.77
C LYS A 171 -17.00 -16.80 -1.51
N GLN A 172 -18.14 -17.14 -0.91
CA GLN A 172 -19.17 -16.16 -0.56
C GLN A 172 -18.68 -15.16 0.50
N GLY A 173 -17.90 -15.61 1.49
CA GLY A 173 -17.26 -14.74 2.47
C GLY A 173 -16.28 -13.75 1.82
N PHE A 174 -15.53 -14.19 0.81
CA PHE A 174 -14.66 -13.32 0.02
C PHE A 174 -15.44 -12.25 -0.77
N PHE A 175 -16.56 -12.62 -1.40
CA PHE A 175 -17.43 -11.66 -2.10
C PHE A 175 -18.07 -10.64 -1.16
N SER A 176 -18.52 -11.08 0.01
CA SER A 176 -19.07 -10.20 1.05
C SER A 176 -18.01 -9.20 1.54
N THR A 177 -16.80 -9.69 1.85
CA THR A 177 -15.68 -8.84 2.28
C THR A 177 -15.29 -7.83 1.20
N SER A 178 -15.25 -8.27 -0.06
CA SER A 178 -14.95 -7.40 -1.21
C SER A 178 -16.01 -6.32 -1.41
N THR A 179 -17.29 -6.65 -1.22
CA THR A 179 -18.39 -5.68 -1.30
C THR A 179 -18.27 -4.64 -0.19
N ALA A 180 -18.09 -5.09 1.05
CA ALA A 180 -17.90 -4.21 2.20
C ALA A 180 -16.66 -3.30 2.04
N LEU A 181 -15.56 -3.81 1.49
CA LEU A 181 -14.38 -3.00 1.16
C LEU A 181 -14.77 -1.83 0.26
N TRP A 182 -15.46 -2.09 -0.85
CA TRP A 182 -15.80 -1.05 -1.82
C TRP A 182 -16.79 -0.02 -1.28
N ASP A 183 -17.73 -0.43 -0.44
CA ASP A 183 -18.64 0.50 0.26
C ASP A 183 -17.86 1.40 1.23
N ASN A 184 -16.95 0.82 2.03
CA ASN A 184 -16.10 1.59 2.94
C ASN A 184 -15.13 2.53 2.21
N VAL A 185 -14.58 2.13 1.06
CA VAL A 185 -13.75 2.98 0.20
C VAL A 185 -14.56 4.17 -0.29
N LYS A 186 -15.80 3.95 -0.72
CA LYS A 186 -16.70 5.03 -1.13
C LYS A 186 -16.93 6.01 0.01
N ASP A 187 -17.29 5.52 1.19
CA ASP A 187 -17.53 6.36 2.38
C ASP A 187 -16.27 7.16 2.77
N PHE A 188 -15.09 6.55 2.64
CA PHE A 188 -13.83 7.26 2.85
C PHE A 188 -13.66 8.42 1.87
N LEU A 189 -13.88 8.18 0.57
CA LEU A 189 -13.72 9.17 -0.49
C LEU A 189 -14.74 10.30 -0.42
N VAL A 190 -15.99 10.01 -0.03
CA VAL A 190 -17.08 10.99 -0.09
C VAL A 190 -17.32 11.73 1.23
N GLU A 191 -16.98 11.11 2.37
CA GLU A 191 -17.19 11.69 3.70
C GLU A 191 -15.87 11.93 4.45
N THR A 192 -15.04 10.90 4.60
CA THR A 192 -13.90 10.95 5.55
C THR A 192 -12.78 11.87 5.08
N LEU A 193 -12.26 11.64 3.87
CA LEU A 193 -11.18 12.45 3.29
C LEU A 193 -11.54 13.94 3.14
N PRO A 194 -12.69 14.33 2.53
CA PRO A 194 -13.02 15.75 2.41
C PRO A 194 -13.27 16.44 3.75
N ALA A 195 -13.74 15.72 4.78
CA ALA A 195 -13.88 16.25 6.13
C ALA A 195 -12.53 16.49 6.82
N ALA A 196 -11.53 15.65 6.54
CA ALA A 196 -10.17 15.82 7.06
C ALA A 196 -9.40 16.97 6.40
N ILE A 197 -9.70 17.29 5.14
CA ILE A 197 -9.09 18.43 4.45
C ILE A 197 -9.70 19.72 5.02
N ALA A 198 -8.93 20.46 5.82
CA ALA A 198 -9.37 21.73 6.41
C ALA A 198 -9.50 22.84 5.36
N GLU A 199 -8.43 23.61 5.12
CA GLU A 199 -8.37 24.69 4.13
C GLU A 199 -7.80 24.24 2.78
N GLY A 200 -6.94 23.20 2.78
CA GLY A 200 -6.43 22.55 1.57
C GLY A 200 -5.27 23.28 0.85
N PRO A 201 -4.75 22.70 -0.24
CA PRO A 201 -5.29 21.50 -0.89
C PRO A 201 -4.90 20.18 -0.20
N PHE A 202 -3.92 20.18 0.71
CA PHE A 202 -3.51 19.00 1.49
C PHE A 202 -4.25 18.95 2.84
N ILE A 203 -4.22 17.80 3.51
CA ILE A 203 -4.98 17.56 4.75
C ILE A 203 -4.65 18.62 5.81
N GLY A 204 -3.35 18.83 6.03
CA GLY A 204 -2.83 19.79 7.01
C GLY A 204 -2.65 21.23 6.51
N GLY A 205 -3.03 21.56 5.26
CA GLY A 205 -2.94 22.92 4.71
C GLY A 205 -2.29 23.01 3.32
N ALA A 206 -1.43 24.00 3.13
CA ALA A 206 -0.91 24.37 1.80
C ALA A 206 0.18 23.43 1.24
N ARG A 207 0.78 22.58 2.08
CA ARG A 207 1.87 21.65 1.71
C ARG A 207 1.60 20.25 2.27
N PRO A 208 2.16 19.18 1.68
CA PRO A 208 2.04 17.83 2.22
C PRO A 208 2.52 17.74 3.68
N GLY A 209 1.67 17.15 4.51
CA GLY A 209 1.90 16.77 5.89
C GLY A 209 2.17 15.27 6.07
N MET A 210 2.30 14.85 7.33
CA MET A 210 2.46 13.44 7.70
C MET A 210 1.32 12.57 7.13
N ASP A 211 0.07 13.01 7.29
CA ASP A 211 -1.10 12.28 6.78
C ASP A 211 -1.09 12.12 5.26
N ASP A 212 -0.62 13.15 4.55
CA ASP A 212 -0.69 13.21 3.11
C ASP A 212 0.19 12.12 2.46
N PHE A 213 1.34 11.77 3.06
CA PHE A 213 2.21 10.71 2.55
C PHE A 213 1.55 9.32 2.56
N HIS A 214 0.63 9.08 3.50
CA HIS A 214 -0.12 7.83 3.59
C HIS A 214 -1.36 7.85 2.71
N VAL A 215 -2.14 8.93 2.78
CA VAL A 215 -3.42 9.05 2.07
C VAL A 215 -3.21 9.09 0.56
N ALA A 216 -2.17 9.77 0.08
CA ALA A 216 -1.93 9.92 -1.36
C ALA A 216 -1.62 8.60 -2.06
N VAL A 217 -0.77 7.76 -1.44
CA VAL A 217 -0.42 6.45 -2.01
C VAL A 217 -1.57 5.45 -1.90
N TRP A 218 -2.36 5.53 -0.83
CA TRP A 218 -3.60 4.78 -0.70
C TRP A 218 -4.56 5.16 -1.84
N LEU A 219 -4.78 6.45 -2.06
CA LEU A 219 -5.68 6.96 -3.10
C LEU A 219 -5.20 6.58 -4.51
N ALA A 220 -3.89 6.65 -4.76
CA ALA A 220 -3.29 6.17 -6.01
C ALA A 220 -3.57 4.68 -6.24
N ARG A 221 -3.38 3.85 -5.21
CA ARG A 221 -3.67 2.42 -5.34
C ARG A 221 -5.15 2.19 -5.64
N ILE A 222 -6.07 2.85 -4.93
CA ILE A 222 -7.51 2.73 -5.18
C ILE A 222 -7.90 3.19 -6.59
N ALA A 223 -7.32 4.29 -7.08
CA ALA A 223 -7.53 4.73 -8.46
C ALA A 223 -7.06 3.68 -9.47
N TRP A 224 -5.87 3.12 -9.28
CA TRP A 224 -5.31 2.11 -10.18
C TRP A 224 -6.12 0.82 -10.20
N VAL A 225 -6.47 0.24 -9.04
CA VAL A 225 -7.30 -0.97 -8.99
C VAL A 225 -8.73 -0.72 -9.49
N SER A 226 -9.16 0.55 -9.54
CA SER A 226 -10.43 0.95 -10.18
C SER A 226 -10.33 1.09 -11.69
N GLY A 227 -9.12 1.02 -12.26
CA GLY A 227 -8.84 0.99 -13.70
C GLY A 227 -7.92 2.09 -14.23
N ALA A 228 -7.49 3.05 -13.40
CA ALA A 228 -6.63 4.15 -13.85
C ALA A 228 -5.21 3.65 -14.12
N GLN A 229 -4.68 3.87 -15.32
CA GLN A 229 -3.29 3.54 -15.65
C GLN A 229 -2.38 4.73 -15.37
N LYS A 230 -2.86 5.94 -15.68
CA LYS A 230 -2.12 7.19 -15.53
C LYS A 230 -2.77 8.10 -14.48
N SER A 231 -1.93 8.95 -13.87
CA SER A 231 -2.34 9.84 -12.77
C SER A 231 -3.47 10.81 -13.17
N GLU A 232 -3.46 11.31 -14.41
CA GLU A 232 -4.49 12.20 -14.96
C GLU A 232 -5.88 11.54 -15.07
N GLU A 233 -5.94 10.22 -15.14
CA GLU A 233 -7.20 9.46 -15.24
C GLU A 233 -7.87 9.26 -13.89
N GLY A 234 -7.10 9.35 -12.80
CA GLY A 234 -7.48 8.90 -11.46
C GLY A 234 -8.85 9.40 -11.00
N VAL A 235 -9.11 10.71 -11.11
CA VAL A 235 -10.41 11.30 -10.75
C VAL A 235 -11.55 10.73 -11.59
N SER A 236 -11.38 10.69 -12.91
CA SER A 236 -12.45 10.23 -13.82
C SER A 236 -12.81 8.75 -13.59
N VAL A 237 -11.82 7.91 -13.32
CA VAL A 237 -12.01 6.49 -13.03
C VAL A 237 -12.69 6.29 -11.69
N LEU A 238 -12.26 7.01 -10.66
CA LEU A 238 -12.91 6.96 -9.35
C LEU A 238 -14.35 7.47 -9.42
N GLU A 239 -14.62 8.54 -10.16
CA GLU A 239 -15.99 9.05 -10.36
C GLU A 239 -16.88 8.07 -11.12
N LYS A 240 -16.33 7.36 -12.11
CA LYS A 240 -17.05 6.29 -12.81
C LYS A 240 -17.43 5.14 -11.88
N ARG A 241 -16.58 4.81 -10.90
CA ARG A 241 -16.81 3.69 -9.97
C ARG A 241 -17.71 4.07 -8.79
N PHE A 242 -17.48 5.22 -8.18
CA PHE A 242 -18.09 5.59 -6.89
C PHE A 242 -19.14 6.71 -6.99
N GLY A 243 -19.29 7.33 -8.17
CA GLY A 243 -20.08 8.52 -8.37
C GLY A 243 -19.27 9.81 -8.15
N PRO A 244 -19.89 11.00 -8.26
CA PRO A 244 -19.20 12.28 -8.21
C PRO A 244 -18.35 12.44 -6.95
N LEU A 245 -17.07 12.82 -7.12
CA LEU A 245 -16.17 13.04 -5.99
C LEU A 245 -16.32 14.47 -5.45
N PRO A 246 -16.19 14.66 -4.12
CA PRO A 246 -16.17 15.99 -3.51
C PRO A 246 -15.07 16.88 -4.10
N LYS A 247 -15.35 18.19 -4.22
CA LYS A 247 -14.39 19.16 -4.79
C LYS A 247 -13.03 19.14 -4.06
N LYS A 248 -13.04 18.96 -2.73
CA LYS A 248 -11.82 18.87 -1.91
C LYS A 248 -10.94 17.68 -2.31
N VAL A 249 -11.53 16.51 -2.57
CA VAL A 249 -10.79 15.31 -3.00
C VAL A 249 -10.20 15.48 -4.39
N LYS A 250 -10.93 16.12 -5.30
CA LYS A 250 -10.40 16.45 -6.64
C LYS A 250 -9.25 17.44 -6.58
N ALA A 251 -9.36 18.48 -5.76
CA ALA A 251 -8.29 19.43 -5.53
C ALA A 251 -7.07 18.78 -4.86
N TYR A 252 -7.29 17.86 -3.92
CA TYR A 252 -6.26 17.05 -3.28
C TYR A 252 -5.45 16.23 -4.30
N TRP A 253 -6.15 15.48 -5.14
CA TRP A 253 -5.52 14.68 -6.21
C TRP A 253 -4.74 15.57 -7.18
N ALA A 254 -5.35 16.65 -7.67
CA ALA A 254 -4.71 17.59 -8.58
C ALA A 254 -3.44 18.22 -7.97
N ALA A 255 -3.47 18.53 -6.67
CA ALA A 255 -2.32 19.10 -5.98
C ALA A 255 -1.18 18.10 -5.83
N TRP A 256 -1.47 16.80 -5.65
CA TRP A 256 -0.45 15.75 -5.58
C TRP A 256 0.20 15.44 -6.91
N ILE A 257 -0.59 15.19 -7.95
CA ILE A 257 -0.05 14.74 -9.26
C ILE A 257 0.81 15.81 -9.95
N ALA A 258 0.68 17.07 -9.52
CA ALA A 258 1.49 18.20 -10.00
C ALA A 258 2.85 18.33 -9.29
N ARG A 259 3.15 17.52 -8.27
CA ARG A 259 4.39 17.63 -7.49
C ARG A 259 5.53 16.83 -8.11
N ASP A 260 6.74 17.38 -8.02
CA ASP A 260 7.97 16.64 -8.41
C ASP A 260 8.17 15.36 -7.59
N SER A 261 7.77 15.36 -6.32
CA SER A 261 7.81 14.16 -5.47
C SER A 261 6.91 13.05 -6.00
N TRP A 262 5.75 13.41 -6.54
CA TRP A 262 4.83 12.47 -7.18
C TRP A 262 5.45 11.88 -8.44
N VAL A 263 5.99 12.71 -9.34
CA VAL A 263 6.62 12.26 -10.59
C VAL A 263 7.80 11.32 -10.32
N LYS A 264 8.54 11.54 -9.22
CA LYS A 264 9.62 10.64 -8.78
C LYS A 264 9.09 9.29 -8.26
N ALA A 265 8.02 9.32 -7.48
CA ALA A 265 7.42 8.09 -6.92
C ALA A 265 6.61 7.29 -7.95
N TYR A 266 6.07 7.98 -8.97
CA TYR A 266 5.27 7.43 -10.06
C TYR A 266 5.85 7.88 -11.41
N PRO A 267 6.99 7.28 -11.84
CA PRO A 267 7.61 7.62 -13.12
C PRO A 267 6.62 7.49 -14.28
N GLU A 268 6.75 8.38 -15.26
CA GLU A 268 5.84 8.45 -16.42
C GLU A 268 4.35 8.60 -16.04
N ASN A 269 4.08 9.11 -14.83
CA ASN A 269 2.75 9.22 -14.22
C ASN A 269 2.00 7.89 -14.12
N ALA A 270 2.70 6.75 -14.20
CA ALA A 270 2.11 5.42 -14.06
C ALA A 270 1.78 5.13 -12.59
N LEU A 271 0.54 4.74 -12.29
CA LEU A 271 0.11 4.42 -10.92
C LEU A 271 0.55 3.01 -10.45
N HIS A 272 1.23 2.26 -11.30
CA HIS A 272 1.83 0.96 -11.03
C HIS A 272 3.04 0.71 -11.92
#